data_AF-A0A060N4Q2-F1
#
_entry.id   AF-A0A060N4Q2-F1
#
_cell.length_a   1.000
_cell.length_b   1.000
_cell.length_c   1.000
_cell.angle_alpha   90.00
_cell.angle_beta   90.00
_cell.angle_gamma   90.00
#
_symmetry.space_group_name_H-M   'P 1'
#
loop_
_entity.id
_entity.type
_entity.pdbx_description
1 polymer ?
#
loop_
_entity_poly.entity_id
_entity_poly.type
_entity_poly.pdbx_seq_one_letter_code
_entity_poly.pdbx_strand_id
1 'polypeptide(L)'
;MSLYKTGKCDYCDEENQILRPSPFMADMSAMMCEYCWNETKKEYMDSNGEYIPDFDGKKEQYTEMKSNVKSKEDELKNKIREYLLNIKKNKRIKGITHYKIAKDFDIDEDLALELCIEFDKEGILTTQYYYDCDNCCNTEWFNDIRDMIPYTCSECGNKISEFDIFVKFKIRRN
;
A
#
# COMPACT_ATOMS: atom_id res chain seq x y z
N MET A 1 -5.30 12.95 27.39
CA MET A 1 -5.07 11.68 26.68
C MET A 1 -5.91 11.71 25.41
N SER A 2 -5.28 11.60 24.23
CA SER A 2 -6.00 11.49 22.95
C SER A 2 -6.73 10.16 22.90
N LEU A 3 -7.98 10.15 22.39
CA LEU A 3 -8.72 8.90 22.17
C LEU A 3 -8.19 8.11 20.96
N TYR A 4 -7.45 8.79 20.06
CA TYR A 4 -6.89 8.19 18.86
C TYR A 4 -5.36 8.13 18.92
N LYS A 5 -4.79 7.07 18.37
CA LYS A 5 -3.36 6.92 18.08
C LYS A 5 -3.17 6.25 16.73
N THR A 6 -2.01 6.44 16.11
CA THR A 6 -1.59 5.69 14.92
C THR A 6 -0.87 4.41 15.35
N GLY A 7 -1.13 3.28 14.69
CA GLY A 7 -0.42 2.03 14.96
C GLY A 7 -1.01 0.83 14.24
N LYS A 8 -0.72 -0.37 14.77
CA LYS A 8 -1.24 -1.64 14.30
C LYS A 8 -2.61 -1.95 14.92
N CYS A 9 -3.58 -2.34 14.09
CA CYS A 9 -4.90 -2.78 14.53
C CYS A 9 -4.82 -4.16 15.19
N ASP A 10 -5.42 -4.32 16.37
CA ASP A 10 -5.38 -5.60 17.10
C ASP A 10 -6.36 -6.66 16.52
N TYR A 11 -7.21 -6.28 15.55
CA TYR A 11 -8.26 -7.14 15.00
C TYR A 11 -7.98 -7.62 13.56
N CYS A 12 -7.35 -6.77 12.73
CA CYS A 12 -7.00 -7.13 11.34
C CYS A 12 -5.49 -7.13 11.07
N ASP A 13 -4.66 -6.86 12.08
CA ASP A 13 -3.21 -6.75 11.97
C ASP A 13 -2.69 -5.66 10.99
N GLU A 14 -3.56 -4.84 10.39
CA GLU A 14 -3.14 -3.75 9.50
C GLU A 14 -2.37 -2.67 10.26
N GLU A 15 -1.24 -2.26 9.69
CA GLU A 15 -0.38 -1.22 10.23
C GLU A 15 -0.77 0.19 9.73
N ASN A 16 -0.17 1.21 10.35
CA ASN A 16 -0.36 2.63 10.00
C ASN A 16 -1.81 3.14 10.04
N GLN A 17 -2.67 2.47 10.80
CA GLN A 17 -4.07 2.84 10.93
C GLN A 17 -4.28 3.89 12.03
N ILE A 18 -5.29 4.74 11.88
CA ILE A 18 -5.84 5.51 13.01
C ILE A 18 -6.66 4.54 13.85
N LEU A 19 -6.31 4.45 15.13
CA LEU A 19 -6.87 3.49 16.06
C LEU A 19 -7.57 4.19 17.22
N ARG A 20 -8.62 3.57 17.73
CA ARG A 20 -9.24 3.93 19.03
C ARG A 20 -9.44 2.68 19.90
N PRO A 21 -9.52 2.82 21.23
CA PRO A 21 -9.83 1.71 22.12
C PRO A 21 -11.15 1.03 21.74
N SER A 22 -11.16 -0.30 21.82
CA SER A 22 -12.34 -1.13 21.59
C SER A 22 -13.55 -0.66 22.40
N PRO A 23 -14.78 -0.72 21.86
CA PRO A 23 -15.98 -0.38 22.62
C PRO A 23 -16.33 -1.44 23.68
N PHE A 24 -15.68 -2.61 23.65
CA PHE A 24 -16.03 -3.75 24.48
C PHE A 24 -15.23 -3.80 25.77
N MET A 25 -15.93 -4.03 26.89
CA MET A 25 -15.28 -4.18 28.20
C MET A 25 -14.40 -5.43 28.29
N ALA A 26 -14.68 -6.47 27.49
CA ALA A 26 -13.83 -7.66 27.42
C ALA A 26 -12.45 -7.36 26.81
N ASP A 27 -12.38 -6.37 25.91
CA ASP A 27 -11.20 -6.05 25.11
C ASP A 27 -10.67 -4.62 25.40
N MET A 28 -10.72 -4.17 26.66
CA MET A 28 -10.37 -2.79 27.04
C MET A 28 -8.93 -2.38 26.68
N SER A 29 -8.01 -3.32 26.47
CA SER A 29 -6.65 -3.04 26.02
C SER A 29 -6.48 -3.03 24.50
N ALA A 30 -7.48 -3.53 23.75
CA ALA A 30 -7.40 -3.67 22.30
C ALA A 30 -7.75 -2.35 21.59
N MET A 31 -7.15 -2.18 20.43
CA MET A 31 -7.23 -1.00 19.58
C MET A 31 -7.76 -1.41 18.21
N MET A 32 -8.79 -0.71 17.75
CA MET A 32 -9.47 -1.00 16.48
C MET A 32 -9.22 0.11 15.47
N CYS A 33 -9.04 -0.26 14.20
CA CYS A 33 -9.13 0.66 13.07
C CYS A 33 -10.60 0.93 12.72
N GLU A 34 -10.81 1.94 11.86
CA GLU A 34 -12.14 2.35 11.41
C GLU A 34 -12.91 1.22 10.71
N TYR A 35 -12.22 0.43 9.90
CA TYR A 35 -12.81 -0.71 9.20
C TYR A 35 -13.38 -1.74 10.17
N CYS A 36 -12.55 -2.28 11.08
CA CYS A 36 -13.01 -3.26 12.07
C CYS A 36 -14.13 -2.71 12.94
N TRP A 37 -14.03 -1.44 13.35
CA TRP A 37 -15.09 -0.79 14.13
C TRP A 37 -16.44 -0.79 13.41
N ASN A 38 -16.43 -0.42 12.12
CA ASN A 38 -17.66 -0.31 11.34
C ASN A 38 -18.29 -1.68 11.05
N GLU A 39 -17.47 -2.71 10.82
CA GLU A 39 -17.96 -4.09 10.66
C GLU A 39 -18.56 -4.62 11.98
N THR A 40 -17.83 -4.48 13.08
CA THR A 40 -18.32 -4.84 14.42
C THR A 40 -19.63 -4.12 14.77
N LYS A 41 -19.72 -2.82 14.46
CA LYS A 41 -20.93 -2.03 14.69
C LYS A 41 -22.14 -2.61 13.95
N LYS A 42 -21.98 -3.02 12.69
CA LYS A 42 -23.06 -3.66 11.92
C LYS A 42 -23.50 -4.97 12.57
N GLU A 43 -22.54 -5.85 12.87
CA GLU A 43 -22.81 -7.18 13.45
C GLU A 43 -23.55 -7.10 14.79
N TYR A 44 -23.16 -6.17 15.67
CA TYR A 44 -23.78 -5.99 16.98
C TYR A 44 -25.14 -5.32 16.91
N MET A 45 -25.33 -4.36 16.00
CA MET A 45 -26.64 -3.76 15.74
C MET A 45 -27.64 -4.80 15.26
N ASP A 46 -27.21 -5.70 14.37
CA ASP A 46 -28.05 -6.76 13.80
C ASP A 46 -28.37 -7.89 14.82
N SER A 47 -27.45 -8.14 15.77
CA SER A 47 -27.57 -9.27 16.70
C SER A 47 -28.21 -8.92 18.04
N ASN A 48 -27.87 -7.78 18.62
CA ASN A 48 -28.20 -7.44 20.02
C ASN A 48 -28.99 -6.13 20.17
N GLY A 49 -29.17 -5.36 19.08
CA GLY A 49 -29.77 -4.02 19.14
C GLY A 49 -28.98 -3.01 19.98
N GLU A 50 -27.73 -3.34 20.31
CA GLU A 50 -26.85 -2.50 21.12
C GLU A 50 -26.29 -1.35 20.28
N TYR A 51 -26.28 -0.15 20.86
CA TYR A 51 -25.74 1.03 20.21
C TYR A 51 -24.23 1.13 20.42
N ILE A 52 -23.47 0.96 19.33
CA ILE A 52 -22.05 1.30 19.28
C ILE A 52 -21.88 2.71 18.69
N PRO A 53 -21.22 3.66 19.38
CA PRO A 53 -20.95 5.00 18.86
C PRO A 53 -20.18 4.97 17.53
N ASP A 54 -20.24 6.05 16.76
CA ASP A 54 -19.44 6.16 15.53
C ASP A 54 -17.94 6.18 15.84
N PHE A 55 -17.14 5.64 14.92
CA PHE A 55 -15.68 5.59 15.04
C PHE A 55 -15.09 7.00 15.22
N ASP A 56 -15.63 7.98 14.51
CA ASP A 56 -15.22 9.39 14.51
C ASP A 56 -16.00 10.24 15.54
N GLY A 57 -16.68 9.63 16.52
CA GLY A 57 -17.55 10.34 17.47
C GLY A 57 -16.89 11.52 18.21
N LYS A 58 -15.55 11.53 18.32
CA LYS A 58 -14.76 12.73 18.64
C LYS A 58 -14.18 13.36 17.36
N LYS A 59 -15.03 14.06 16.60
CA LYS A 59 -14.73 14.55 15.24
C LYS A 59 -13.50 15.43 15.16
N GLU A 60 -13.31 16.37 16.11
CA GLU A 60 -12.17 17.28 16.12
C GLU A 60 -10.85 16.51 16.26
N GLN A 61 -10.75 15.58 17.23
CA GLN A 61 -9.54 14.78 17.46
C GLN A 61 -9.26 13.81 16.29
N TYR A 62 -10.30 13.21 15.71
CA TYR A 62 -10.14 12.33 14.54
C TYR A 62 -9.67 13.13 13.32
N THR A 63 -10.24 14.31 13.08
CA THR A 63 -9.84 15.19 11.97
C THR A 63 -8.40 15.67 12.12
N GLU A 64 -8.00 16.07 13.33
CA GLU A 64 -6.62 16.44 13.64
C GLU A 64 -5.66 15.27 13.36
N MET A 65 -5.96 14.07 13.86
CA MET A 65 -5.13 12.89 13.59
C MET A 65 -5.05 12.54 12.10
N LYS A 66 -6.17 12.57 11.39
CA LYS A 66 -6.22 12.33 9.94
C LYS A 66 -5.37 13.34 9.17
N SER A 67 -5.39 14.61 9.57
CA SER A 67 -4.56 15.64 8.98
C SER A 67 -3.06 15.43 9.26
N ASN A 68 -2.71 14.94 10.46
CA ASN A 68 -1.35 14.62 10.84
C ASN A 68 -0.80 13.38 10.13
N VAL A 69 -1.64 12.37 9.88
CA VAL A 69 -1.25 11.21 9.06
C VAL A 69 -0.99 11.66 7.62
N LYS A 70 -1.94 12.40 7.05
CA LYS A 70 -1.82 12.90 5.68
C LYS A 70 -0.59 13.80 5.49
N SER A 71 -0.28 14.67 6.44
CA SER A 71 0.90 15.54 6.35
C SER A 71 2.21 14.75 6.38
N LYS A 72 2.27 13.66 7.17
CA LYS A 72 3.42 12.75 7.19
C LYS A 72 3.54 11.95 5.89
N GLU A 73 2.43 11.48 5.33
CA GLU A 73 2.41 10.82 4.03
C GLU A 73 2.90 11.76 2.91
N ASP A 74 2.43 13.02 2.90
CA ASP A 74 2.87 14.03 1.95
C ASP A 74 4.37 14.33 2.11
N GLU A 75 4.88 14.42 3.34
CA GLU A 75 6.30 14.62 3.61
C GLU A 75 7.14 13.43 3.12
N LEU A 76 6.70 12.20 3.40
CA LEU A 76 7.35 10.97 2.95
C LEU A 76 7.37 10.89 1.42
N LYS A 77 6.23 11.13 0.78
CA LYS A 77 6.09 11.16 -0.69
C LYS A 77 7.05 12.16 -1.31
N ASN A 78 7.17 13.36 -0.73
CA ASN A 78 8.11 14.36 -1.22
C ASN A 78 9.58 13.93 -1.07
N LYS A 79 9.96 13.31 0.05
CA LYS A 79 11.32 12.76 0.24
C LYS A 79 11.65 11.69 -0.80
N ILE A 80 10.73 10.75 -1.04
CA ILE A 80 10.92 9.71 -2.06
C ILE A 80 10.99 10.32 -3.46
N ARG A 81 10.15 11.32 -3.75
CA ARG A 81 10.19 12.04 -5.03
C ARG A 81 11.56 12.67 -5.28
N GLU A 82 12.11 13.38 -4.30
CA GLU A 82 13.45 13.99 -4.42
C GLU A 82 14.54 12.95 -4.61
N TYR A 83 14.46 11.83 -3.89
CA TYR A 83 15.37 10.70 -4.07
C TYR A 83 15.32 10.14 -5.49
N LEU A 84 14.13 9.90 -6.06
CA LEU A 84 13.95 9.43 -7.42
C LEU A 84 14.47 10.45 -8.46
N LEU A 85 14.24 11.74 -8.24
CA LEU A 85 14.76 12.80 -9.11
C LEU A 85 16.30 12.88 -9.07
N ASN A 86 16.91 12.63 -7.91
CA ASN A 86 18.37 12.56 -7.79
C ASN A 86 18.93 11.32 -8.49
N ILE A 87 18.25 10.17 -8.40
CA ILE A 87 18.57 8.98 -9.20
C ILE A 87 18.46 9.29 -10.69
N LYS A 88 17.43 10.01 -11.13
CA LYS A 88 17.23 10.40 -12.54
C LYS A 88 18.40 11.21 -13.10
N LYS A 89 19.08 12.03 -12.29
CA LYS A 89 20.31 12.73 -12.69
C LYS A 89 21.47 11.76 -12.94
N ASN A 90 21.52 10.62 -12.24
CA ASN A 90 22.53 9.59 -12.43
C ASN A 90 22.18 8.67 -13.61
N LYS A 91 22.73 8.98 -14.79
CA LYS A 91 22.49 8.24 -16.04
C LYS A 91 22.89 6.75 -15.99
N ARG A 92 23.64 6.28 -14.99
CA ARG A 92 23.98 4.86 -14.83
C ARG A 92 22.81 4.04 -14.30
N ILE A 93 21.94 4.62 -13.49
CA ILE A 93 20.79 3.92 -12.90
C ILE A 93 19.63 3.94 -13.89
N LYS A 94 19.11 2.77 -14.24
CA LYS A 94 18.06 2.61 -15.26
C LYS A 94 16.68 2.28 -14.67
N GLY A 95 16.61 1.79 -13.43
CA GLY A 95 15.36 1.43 -12.77
C GLY A 95 15.54 1.28 -11.26
N ILE A 96 14.42 1.11 -10.59
CA ILE A 96 14.27 0.91 -9.15
C ILE A 96 13.13 -0.08 -8.88
N THR A 97 13.17 -0.75 -7.73
CA THR A 97 12.10 -1.64 -7.27
C THR A 97 11.43 -1.04 -6.05
N HIS A 98 10.14 -1.33 -5.85
CA HIS A 98 9.41 -0.89 -4.66
C HIS A 98 10.06 -1.46 -3.39
N TYR A 99 10.55 -2.72 -3.40
CA TYR A 99 11.36 -3.30 -2.32
C TYR A 99 12.56 -2.44 -1.90
N LYS A 100 13.25 -1.81 -2.87
CA LYS A 100 14.37 -0.94 -2.56
C LYS A 100 13.90 0.35 -1.88
N ILE A 101 12.76 0.90 -2.30
CA ILE A 101 12.17 2.08 -1.67
C ILE A 101 11.68 1.73 -0.26
N ALA A 102 10.95 0.64 -0.10
CA ALA A 102 10.50 0.11 1.19
C ALA A 102 11.66 0.03 2.18
N LYS A 103 12.76 -0.61 1.77
CA LYS A 103 13.97 -0.73 2.59
C LYS A 103 14.69 0.59 2.85
N ASP A 104 14.86 1.44 1.82
CA ASP A 104 15.61 2.70 1.96
C ASP A 104 14.87 3.71 2.84
N PHE A 105 13.53 3.63 2.91
CA PHE A 105 12.66 4.55 3.65
C PHE A 105 11.98 3.94 4.88
N ASP A 106 12.26 2.67 5.19
CA ASP A 106 11.67 1.93 6.31
C ASP A 106 10.13 2.00 6.31
N ILE A 107 9.54 1.69 5.15
CA ILE A 107 8.09 1.67 4.94
C ILE A 107 7.63 0.31 4.44
N ASP A 108 6.34 0.06 4.60
CA ASP A 108 5.67 -1.13 4.10
C ASP A 108 5.83 -1.30 2.57
N GLU A 109 5.94 -2.54 2.10
CA GLU A 109 6.18 -2.86 0.69
C GLU A 109 4.99 -2.48 -0.20
N ASP A 110 3.76 -2.63 0.29
CA ASP A 110 2.55 -2.26 -0.43
C ASP A 110 2.46 -0.74 -0.55
N LEU A 111 2.76 -0.01 0.54
CA LEU A 111 2.85 1.45 0.49
C LEU A 111 3.92 1.93 -0.49
N ALA A 112 5.09 1.28 -0.51
CA ALA A 112 6.14 1.60 -1.47
C ALA A 112 5.71 1.33 -2.92
N LEU A 113 4.96 0.25 -3.15
CA LEU A 113 4.41 -0.10 -4.46
C LEU A 113 3.38 0.93 -4.93
N GLU A 114 2.44 1.31 -4.08
CA GLU A 114 1.44 2.34 -4.36
C GLU A 114 2.10 3.67 -4.75
N LEU A 115 3.09 4.13 -3.96
CA LEU A 115 3.83 5.36 -4.25
C LEU A 115 4.58 5.27 -5.58
N CYS A 116 5.18 4.13 -5.92
CA CYS A 116 5.82 3.96 -7.22
C CYS A 116 4.84 4.08 -8.39
N ILE A 117 3.64 3.50 -8.25
CA ILE A 117 2.57 3.61 -9.25
C ILE A 117 2.10 5.05 -9.39
N GLU A 118 2.01 5.81 -8.29
CA GLU A 118 1.74 7.25 -8.37
C GLU A 118 2.83 8.01 -9.11
N PHE A 119 4.10 7.71 -8.86
CA PHE A 119 5.22 8.35 -9.55
C PHE A 119 5.30 7.99 -11.05
N ASP A 120 4.73 6.85 -11.47
CA ASP A 120 4.52 6.53 -12.88
C ASP A 120 3.48 7.48 -13.51
N LYS A 121 2.34 7.69 -12.83
CA LYS A 121 1.31 8.65 -13.26
C LYS A 121 1.86 10.08 -13.35
N GLU A 122 2.80 10.44 -12.49
CA GLU A 122 3.51 11.73 -12.51
C GLU A 122 4.62 11.82 -13.58
N GLY A 123 4.91 10.72 -14.29
CA GLY A 123 5.94 10.66 -15.33
C GLY A 123 7.38 10.70 -14.79
N ILE A 124 7.59 10.30 -13.53
CA ILE A 124 8.91 10.13 -12.93
C ILE A 124 9.41 8.71 -13.20
N LEU A 125 8.53 7.74 -13.01
CA LEU A 125 8.78 6.33 -13.28
C LEU A 125 8.03 5.88 -14.54
N THR A 126 8.26 4.63 -14.91
CA THR A 126 7.47 3.89 -15.90
C THR A 126 7.36 2.47 -15.38
N THR A 127 6.13 2.04 -15.11
CA THR A 127 5.87 0.68 -14.64
C THR A 127 6.20 -0.32 -15.75
N GLN A 128 6.89 -1.39 -15.39
CA GLN A 128 7.16 -2.51 -16.27
C GLN A 128 6.82 -3.79 -15.51
N TYR A 129 6.13 -4.69 -16.19
CA TYR A 129 5.79 -6.01 -15.69
C TYR A 129 6.70 -7.02 -16.36
N TYR A 130 7.04 -8.09 -15.65
CA TYR A 130 7.75 -9.21 -16.23
C TYR A 130 7.38 -10.50 -15.52
N TYR A 131 7.61 -11.63 -16.17
CA TYR A 131 7.58 -12.93 -15.53
C TYR A 131 8.79 -13.75 -16.02
N ASP A 132 9.18 -14.73 -15.22
CA ASP A 132 10.17 -15.73 -15.57
C ASP A 132 9.45 -17.08 -15.76
N CYS A 133 9.55 -17.68 -16.94
CA CYS A 133 8.88 -18.96 -17.20
C CYS A 133 9.61 -20.12 -16.54
N ASP A 134 8.98 -20.80 -15.59
CA ASP A 134 9.58 -21.98 -14.93
C ASP A 134 9.90 -23.13 -15.88
N ASN A 135 9.21 -23.23 -17.02
CA ASN A 135 9.37 -24.35 -17.95
C ASN A 135 10.51 -24.15 -18.95
N CYS A 136 10.70 -22.94 -19.48
CA CYS A 136 11.71 -22.65 -20.51
C CYS A 136 12.74 -21.58 -20.11
N CYS A 137 12.64 -21.05 -18.89
CA CYS A 137 13.48 -19.99 -18.33
C CYS A 137 13.48 -18.70 -19.17
N ASN A 138 12.45 -18.47 -19.99
CA ASN A 138 12.29 -17.22 -20.74
C ASN A 138 11.79 -16.11 -19.81
N THR A 139 12.38 -14.92 -19.90
CA THR A 139 11.91 -13.71 -19.23
C THR A 139 11.25 -12.79 -20.25
N GLU A 140 9.99 -12.45 -20.04
CA GLU A 140 9.27 -11.52 -20.92
C GLU A 140 8.87 -10.25 -20.17
N TRP A 141 8.90 -9.12 -20.88
CA TRP A 141 8.65 -7.80 -20.32
C TRP A 141 7.46 -7.12 -21.02
N PHE A 142 6.61 -6.48 -20.23
CA PHE A 142 5.39 -5.80 -20.66
C PHE A 142 5.32 -4.41 -20.05
N ASN A 143 4.67 -3.47 -20.76
CA ASN A 143 4.41 -2.14 -20.20
C ASN A 143 3.00 -2.06 -19.61
N ASP A 144 2.08 -2.91 -20.07
CA ASP A 144 0.72 -3.04 -19.54
C ASP A 144 0.46 -4.50 -19.20
N ILE A 145 -0.08 -4.77 -18.00
CA ILE A 145 -0.41 -6.14 -17.59
C ILE A 145 -1.47 -6.77 -18.50
N ARG A 146 -2.31 -5.95 -19.15
CA ARG A 146 -3.32 -6.40 -20.12
C ARG A 146 -2.69 -6.97 -21.39
N ASP A 147 -1.47 -6.57 -21.72
CA ASP A 147 -0.72 -7.11 -22.86
C ASP A 147 -0.34 -8.58 -22.64
N MET A 148 -0.41 -9.06 -21.40
CA MET A 148 -0.07 -10.43 -21.03
C MET A 148 -1.26 -11.40 -21.15
N ILE A 149 -2.44 -10.94 -21.59
CA ILE A 149 -3.59 -11.81 -21.81
C ILE A 149 -3.54 -12.40 -23.23
N PRO A 150 -3.49 -13.73 -23.40
CA PRO A 150 -3.62 -14.78 -22.37
C PRO A 150 -2.31 -15.03 -21.61
N TYR A 151 -2.40 -15.27 -20.29
CA TYR A 151 -1.29 -15.55 -19.38
C TYR A 151 -0.56 -16.86 -19.73
N THR A 152 0.17 -16.85 -20.83
CA THR A 152 0.87 -17.99 -21.40
C THR A 152 2.23 -17.54 -21.90
N CYS A 153 3.23 -18.39 -21.72
CA CYS A 153 4.57 -18.10 -22.19
C CYS A 153 4.60 -18.05 -23.72
N SER A 154 5.15 -16.97 -24.29
CA SER A 154 5.17 -16.81 -25.76
C SER A 154 6.10 -17.82 -26.44
N GLU A 155 7.09 -18.34 -25.71
CA GLU A 155 8.07 -19.31 -26.23
C GLU A 155 7.59 -20.77 -26.13
N CYS A 156 7.04 -21.19 -24.98
CA CYS A 156 6.69 -22.60 -24.75
C CYS A 156 5.19 -22.87 -24.57
N GLY A 157 4.37 -21.83 -24.52
CA GLY A 157 2.91 -21.93 -24.31
C GLY A 157 2.49 -22.34 -22.90
N ASN A 158 3.42 -22.47 -21.94
CA ASN A 158 3.09 -22.82 -20.57
C ASN A 158 2.22 -21.74 -19.92
N LYS A 159 1.23 -22.13 -19.11
CA LYS A 159 0.40 -21.16 -18.38
C LYS A 159 1.22 -20.44 -17.32
N ILE A 160 1.01 -19.13 -17.21
CA ILE A 160 1.63 -18.27 -16.20
C ILE A 160 0.55 -17.87 -15.20
N SER A 161 0.87 -17.90 -13.91
CA SER A 161 -0.02 -17.38 -12.88
C SER A 161 0.07 -15.85 -12.85
N GLU A 162 -1.04 -15.17 -12.56
CA GLU A 162 -1.02 -13.72 -12.30
C GLU A 162 -0.13 -13.38 -11.09
N PHE A 163 -0.02 -14.30 -10.13
CA PHE A 163 0.86 -14.16 -8.96
C PHE A 163 2.36 -14.30 -9.28
N ASP A 164 2.71 -14.82 -10.46
CA ASP A 164 4.10 -14.95 -10.92
C ASP A 164 4.53 -13.75 -11.79
N ILE A 165 3.72 -12.68 -11.80
CA ILE A 165 4.01 -11.42 -12.48
C ILE A 165 4.68 -10.48 -11.50
N PHE A 166 5.90 -10.07 -11.84
CA PHE A 166 6.70 -9.15 -11.06
C PHE A 166 6.63 -7.73 -11.63
N VAL A 167 6.71 -6.75 -10.74
CA VAL A 167 6.69 -5.33 -11.09
C VAL A 167 8.06 -4.69 -10.88
N LYS A 168 8.51 -3.91 -11.86
CA LYS A 168 9.72 -3.10 -11.79
C LYS A 168 9.46 -1.71 -12.35
N PHE A 169 10.16 -0.71 -11.81
CA PHE A 169 9.98 0.66 -12.25
C PHE A 169 11.23 1.16 -12.98
N LYS A 170 11.05 1.59 -14.23
CA LYS A 170 12.10 2.23 -15.01
C LYS A 170 12.12 3.73 -14.70
N ILE A 171 13.30 4.32 -14.58
CA ILE A 171 13.42 5.77 -14.42
C ILE A 171 13.11 6.45 -15.75
N ARG A 172 12.06 7.27 -15.82
CA ARG A 172 11.66 7.96 -17.05
C ARG A 172 12.64 9.08 -17.36
N ARG A 173 13.24 9.04 -18.55
CA ARG A 173 14.17 10.07 -19.04
C ARG A 173 13.45 10.91 -20.10
N ASN A 174 13.70 12.23 -20.05
CA ASN A 174 13.27 13.15 -21.08
C ASN A 174 14.23 13.08 -22.26
#